data_AF-A0A537IDW2-F1
#
_entry.id   AF-A0A537IDW2-F1
#
_cell.length_a   1.000
_cell.length_b   1.000
_cell.length_c   1.000
_cell.angle_alpha   90.00
_cell.angle_beta   90.00
_cell.angle_gamma   90.00
#
_symmetry.space_group_name_H-M   'P 1'
#
loop_
_entity.id
_entity.type
_entity.pdbx_description
1 polymer ?
#
loop_
_entity_poly.entity_id
_entity_poly.type
_entity_poly.pdbx_seq_one_letter_code
_entity_poly.pdbx_strand_id
1 'polypeptide(L)'
;MQYEQAYSFLIGKLETGLPSYLTYHDVQHTKNVIKAAEYLAEAENISGNDLVLLKTAALFHDAGFLQSHQDHEELSCRIARKHLPDYRYSHDQIERICGMIMATKLPQTALDHLSGALCDADLFYLGTDDYNAEAAKLFREFKKLEVVKTQTEWQLKQAEFLSFHHYFTQTAITEREEGKQANLNKLRIKIDETLVHQKGNKYLKLLQDALLMLAGVIFAGLALKGFLVPNHFFDGGVTGMSLLLHEIYHFNLALAIVILNIPLVILGYFSIGPRFAFRMLIGVLLLGIVQQFLPDFDALTSDKLLISVFGGAFIGIGIGLVMRAGAALDGIEVLALYTLKRTSFTITEIILAINILIFTIAGFKFGIETSLYSILTYFTATRCIDYVVEGIQAYTGVTIISGKSEAIKYQLVNKLGRGITVYKGERGFLPGKFDISSEVDIIFTVVTRLELRRLKNLVHEADPNAFVFASTIKEASGGVLKRRQHH
;
A
#
# COMPACT_ATOMS: atom_id res chain seq x y z
N MET A 1 46.89 -26.12 -14.23
CA MET A 1 45.49 -25.91 -13.82
C MET A 1 44.95 -27.16 -13.15
N GLN A 2 44.75 -27.11 -11.84
CA GLN A 2 44.16 -28.18 -11.02
C GLN A 2 42.66 -27.90 -10.81
N TYR A 3 41.85 -28.08 -11.86
CA TYR A 3 40.44 -27.65 -11.88
C TYR A 3 39.58 -28.32 -10.81
N GLU A 4 39.67 -29.64 -10.64
CA GLU A 4 38.83 -30.40 -9.69
C GLU A 4 39.04 -29.95 -8.23
N GLN A 5 40.27 -29.56 -7.88
CA GLN A 5 40.60 -29.03 -6.57
C GLN A 5 40.03 -27.61 -6.38
N ALA A 6 40.12 -26.75 -7.40
CA ALA A 6 39.52 -25.43 -7.39
C ALA A 6 37.99 -25.48 -7.32
N TYR A 7 37.37 -26.42 -8.06
CA TYR A 7 35.94 -26.71 -8.04
C TYR A 7 35.47 -27.09 -6.64
N SER A 8 36.10 -28.11 -6.04
CA SER A 8 35.74 -28.59 -4.71
C SER A 8 35.85 -27.49 -3.65
N PHE A 9 36.88 -26.65 -3.75
CA PHE A 9 37.08 -25.50 -2.86
C PHE A 9 35.96 -24.46 -2.98
N LEU A 10 35.67 -24.00 -4.19
CA LEU A 10 34.74 -22.89 -4.36
C LEU A 10 33.29 -23.33 -4.14
N ILE A 11 32.89 -24.51 -4.62
CA ILE A 11 31.54 -25.04 -4.36
C ILE A 11 31.28 -25.18 -2.86
N GLY A 12 32.25 -25.71 -2.10
CA GLY A 12 32.11 -25.79 -0.64
C GLY A 12 31.98 -24.41 0.03
N LYS A 13 32.65 -23.37 -0.50
CA LYS A 13 32.47 -21.99 -0.03
C LYS A 13 31.10 -21.41 -0.39
N LEU A 14 30.59 -21.65 -1.58
CA LEU A 14 29.27 -21.15 -2.00
C LEU A 14 28.15 -21.80 -1.19
N GLU A 15 28.25 -23.11 -0.91
CA GLU A 15 27.26 -23.85 -0.11
C GLU A 15 27.13 -23.35 1.33
N THR A 16 28.21 -22.78 1.89
CA THR A 16 28.26 -22.36 3.30
C THR A 16 28.25 -20.84 3.50
N GLY A 17 28.65 -20.07 2.48
CA GLY A 17 28.92 -18.64 2.60
C GLY A 17 27.91 -17.71 1.93
N LEU A 18 27.02 -18.21 1.07
CA LEU A 18 26.05 -17.36 0.39
C LEU A 18 24.90 -16.94 1.32
N PRO A 19 24.48 -15.65 1.30
CA PRO A 19 23.30 -15.21 2.02
C PRO A 19 22.03 -15.98 1.63
N SER A 20 21.25 -16.40 2.62
CA SER A 20 20.01 -17.19 2.39
C SER A 20 18.92 -16.50 1.57
N TYR A 21 19.02 -15.20 1.32
CA TYR A 21 18.08 -14.46 0.48
C TYR A 21 18.41 -14.53 -1.02
N LEU A 22 19.61 -14.96 -1.40
CA LEU A 22 19.99 -15.19 -2.80
C LEU A 22 19.32 -16.49 -3.24
N THR A 23 18.21 -16.36 -3.96
CA THR A 23 17.44 -17.53 -4.42
C THR A 23 17.69 -17.88 -5.88
N TYR A 24 18.34 -16.98 -6.63
CA TYR A 24 18.79 -17.23 -8.00
C TYR A 24 20.31 -17.37 -8.04
N HIS A 25 21.06 -16.40 -7.50
CA HIS A 25 22.53 -16.46 -7.43
C HIS A 25 22.98 -17.41 -6.30
N ASP A 26 22.63 -18.68 -6.43
CA ASP A 26 22.97 -19.77 -5.50
C ASP A 26 24.01 -20.74 -6.11
N VAL A 27 24.45 -21.72 -5.32
CA VAL A 27 25.40 -22.73 -5.80
C VAL A 27 24.87 -23.53 -6.99
N GLN A 28 23.55 -23.70 -7.09
CA GLN A 28 22.94 -24.47 -8.17
C GLN A 28 23.00 -23.69 -9.48
N HIS A 29 22.83 -22.36 -9.46
CA HIS A 29 23.09 -21.50 -10.60
C HIS A 29 24.52 -21.65 -11.10
N THR A 30 25.54 -21.53 -10.23
CA THR A 30 26.94 -21.76 -10.64
C THR A 30 27.16 -23.14 -11.29
N LYS A 31 26.57 -24.20 -10.70
CA LYS A 31 26.64 -25.56 -11.27
C LYS A 31 25.94 -25.65 -12.64
N ASN A 32 24.85 -24.91 -12.85
CA ASN A 32 24.14 -24.86 -14.13
C ASN A 32 24.95 -24.10 -15.20
N VAL A 33 25.56 -22.97 -14.84
CA VAL A 33 26.43 -22.18 -15.74
C VAL A 33 27.63 -23.00 -16.19
N ILE A 34 28.27 -23.78 -15.30
CA ILE A 34 29.37 -24.68 -15.68
C ILE A 34 28.89 -25.72 -16.71
N LYS A 35 27.73 -26.35 -16.49
CA LYS A 35 27.17 -27.33 -17.43
C LYS A 35 26.82 -26.70 -18.79
N ALA A 36 26.24 -25.51 -18.78
CA ALA A 36 25.94 -24.76 -20.00
C ALA A 36 27.21 -24.37 -20.75
N ALA A 37 28.26 -23.96 -20.03
CA ALA A 37 29.56 -23.64 -20.61
C ALA A 37 30.24 -24.88 -21.21
N GLU A 38 30.14 -26.05 -20.58
CA GLU A 38 30.62 -27.32 -21.14
C GLU A 38 29.88 -27.70 -22.42
N TYR A 39 28.55 -27.58 -22.42
CA TYR A 39 27.71 -27.83 -23.60
C TYR A 39 28.08 -26.91 -24.76
N LEU A 40 28.17 -25.60 -24.51
CA LEU A 40 28.55 -24.61 -25.52
C LEU A 40 29.98 -24.85 -26.01
N ALA A 41 30.90 -25.22 -25.12
CA ALA A 41 32.26 -25.52 -25.51
C ALA A 41 32.35 -26.72 -26.46
N GLU A 42 31.62 -27.79 -26.19
CA GLU A 42 31.55 -28.95 -27.08
C GLU A 42 30.98 -28.57 -28.45
N ALA A 43 29.86 -27.85 -28.49
CA ALA A 43 29.21 -27.42 -29.74
C ALA A 43 30.05 -26.43 -30.56
N GLU A 44 30.79 -25.55 -29.89
CA GLU A 44 31.64 -24.52 -30.51
C GLU A 44 33.08 -25.01 -30.77
N ASN A 45 33.38 -26.29 -30.54
CA ASN A 45 34.71 -26.90 -30.68
C ASN A 45 35.81 -26.28 -29.78
N ILE A 46 35.43 -25.73 -28.63
CA ILE A 46 36.34 -25.25 -27.58
C ILE A 46 36.82 -26.46 -26.77
N SER A 47 38.12 -26.72 -26.76
CA SER A 47 38.70 -27.92 -26.13
C SER A 47 40.03 -27.65 -25.42
N GLY A 48 40.58 -28.68 -24.76
CA GLY A 48 41.89 -28.61 -24.12
C GLY A 48 41.98 -27.55 -23.02
N ASN A 49 43.03 -26.71 -23.08
CA ASN A 49 43.26 -25.68 -22.07
C ASN A 49 42.16 -24.61 -22.04
N ASP A 50 41.58 -24.26 -23.19
CA ASP A 50 40.57 -23.20 -23.26
C ASP A 50 39.24 -23.66 -22.62
N LEU A 51 38.88 -24.94 -22.75
CA LEU A 51 37.75 -25.52 -22.01
C LEU A 51 37.98 -25.42 -20.49
N VAL A 52 39.20 -25.71 -20.01
CA VAL A 52 39.51 -25.60 -18.58
C VAL A 52 39.44 -24.15 -18.10
N LEU A 53 39.89 -23.19 -18.91
CA LEU A 53 39.76 -21.76 -18.59
C LEU A 53 38.29 -21.33 -18.53
N LEU A 54 37.49 -21.69 -19.52
CA LEU A 54 36.06 -21.38 -19.57
C LEU A 54 35.32 -21.98 -18.37
N LYS A 55 35.53 -23.26 -18.06
CA LYS A 55 34.96 -23.91 -16.88
C LYS A 55 35.38 -23.24 -15.58
N THR A 56 36.62 -22.75 -15.51
CA THR A 56 37.11 -22.04 -14.32
C THR A 56 36.47 -20.66 -14.20
N ALA A 57 36.27 -19.95 -15.32
CA ALA A 57 35.55 -18.67 -15.32
C ALA A 57 34.08 -18.86 -14.92
N ALA A 58 33.39 -19.86 -15.49
CA ALA A 58 32.03 -20.25 -15.09
C ALA A 58 31.93 -20.62 -13.60
N LEU A 59 32.94 -21.28 -13.05
CA LEU A 59 32.99 -21.59 -11.63
C LEU A 59 33.08 -20.32 -10.77
N PHE A 60 33.89 -19.33 -11.17
CA PHE A 60 34.16 -18.14 -10.36
C PHE A 60 33.28 -16.92 -10.65
N HIS A 61 32.48 -16.89 -11.72
CA HIS A 61 31.77 -15.67 -12.17
C HIS A 61 30.95 -14.97 -11.07
N ASP A 62 30.24 -15.74 -10.26
CA ASP A 62 29.39 -15.26 -9.16
C ASP A 62 30.02 -15.36 -7.77
N ALA A 63 31.30 -15.72 -7.67
CA ALA A 63 31.98 -15.85 -6.38
C ALA A 63 31.93 -14.57 -5.53
N GLY A 64 31.81 -13.40 -6.16
CA GLY A 64 31.71 -12.09 -5.52
C GLY A 64 30.48 -11.92 -4.62
N PHE A 65 29.39 -12.66 -4.87
CA PHE A 65 28.19 -12.64 -4.01
C PHE A 65 28.46 -13.13 -2.58
N LEU A 66 29.58 -13.83 -2.33
CA LEU A 66 30.06 -14.14 -0.98
C LEU A 66 30.44 -12.89 -0.17
N GLN A 67 30.65 -11.76 -0.83
CA GLN A 67 31.07 -10.51 -0.19
C GLN A 67 30.06 -9.38 -0.41
N SER A 68 29.61 -9.16 -1.65
CA SER A 68 28.67 -8.10 -2.00
C SER A 68 27.97 -8.40 -3.32
N HIS A 69 26.75 -7.88 -3.46
CA HIS A 69 26.03 -7.87 -4.74
C HIS A 69 26.44 -6.69 -5.65
N GLN A 70 27.09 -5.66 -5.10
CA GLN A 70 27.62 -4.55 -5.88
C GLN A 70 29.01 -4.91 -6.40
N ASP A 71 29.22 -4.74 -7.71
CA ASP A 71 30.50 -5.03 -8.39
C ASP A 71 31.01 -6.45 -8.10
N HIS A 72 30.08 -7.41 -8.14
CA HIS A 72 30.35 -8.80 -7.80
C HIS A 72 31.31 -9.45 -8.79
N GLU A 73 31.34 -9.04 -10.06
CA GLU A 73 32.26 -9.53 -11.08
C GLU A 73 33.71 -9.12 -10.74
N GLU A 74 33.92 -7.87 -10.33
CA GLU A 74 35.23 -7.39 -9.85
C GLU A 74 35.67 -8.13 -8.58
N LEU A 75 34.72 -8.41 -7.67
CA LEU A 75 34.97 -9.22 -6.49
C LEU A 75 35.32 -10.68 -6.84
N SER A 76 34.62 -11.28 -7.79
CA SER A 76 34.89 -12.60 -8.33
C SER A 76 36.31 -12.68 -8.90
N CYS A 77 36.73 -11.68 -9.67
CA CYS A 77 38.10 -11.56 -10.16
C CYS A 77 39.14 -11.45 -9.02
N ARG A 78 38.83 -10.70 -7.96
CA ARG A 78 39.70 -10.63 -6.76
C ARG A 78 39.82 -11.98 -6.06
N ILE A 79 38.71 -12.73 -5.93
CA ILE A 79 38.70 -14.07 -5.34
C ILE A 79 39.51 -15.04 -6.22
N ALA A 80 39.33 -14.98 -7.54
CA ALA A 80 40.08 -15.77 -8.52
C ALA A 80 41.59 -15.51 -8.42
N ARG A 81 42.02 -14.24 -8.48
CA ARG A 81 43.43 -13.83 -8.34
C ARG A 81 44.06 -14.29 -7.03
N LYS A 82 43.27 -14.32 -5.95
CA LYS A 82 43.75 -14.75 -4.63
C LYS A 82 43.95 -16.26 -4.53
N HIS A 83 43.06 -17.06 -5.11
CA HIS A 83 42.99 -18.50 -4.83
C HIS A 83 43.46 -19.40 -5.98
N LEU A 84 43.33 -18.99 -7.24
CA LEU A 84 43.77 -19.80 -8.38
C LEU A 84 45.29 -20.10 -8.42
N PRO A 85 46.20 -19.24 -7.91
CA PRO A 85 47.63 -19.59 -7.84
C PRO A 85 47.90 -20.88 -7.06
N ASP A 86 47.12 -21.16 -6.00
CA ASP A 86 47.25 -22.37 -5.17
C ASP A 86 46.94 -23.66 -5.96
N TYR A 87 46.24 -23.53 -7.09
CA TYR A 87 45.81 -24.63 -7.97
C TYR A 87 46.59 -24.66 -9.29
N ARG A 88 47.82 -24.13 -9.31
CA ARG A 88 48.73 -24.14 -10.47
C ARG A 88 48.12 -23.47 -11.72
N TYR A 89 47.43 -22.35 -11.55
CA TYR A 89 47.09 -21.44 -12.63
C TYR A 89 48.18 -20.37 -12.75
N SER A 90 48.63 -20.07 -13.97
CA SER A 90 49.56 -18.98 -14.22
C SER A 90 48.85 -17.63 -14.13
N HIS A 91 49.62 -16.54 -13.97
CA HIS A 91 49.07 -15.19 -13.96
C HIS A 91 48.25 -14.89 -15.23
N ASP A 92 48.79 -15.20 -16.42
CA ASP A 92 48.10 -14.97 -17.70
C ASP A 92 46.77 -15.76 -17.80
N GLN A 93 46.74 -16.98 -17.27
CA GLN A 93 45.51 -17.79 -17.23
C GLN A 93 44.44 -17.14 -16.34
N ILE A 94 44.86 -16.62 -15.18
CA ILE A 94 43.98 -15.93 -14.24
C ILE A 94 43.42 -14.64 -14.85
N GLU A 95 44.25 -13.86 -15.55
CA GLU A 95 43.77 -12.64 -16.20
C GLU A 95 42.81 -12.93 -17.35
N ARG A 96 43.02 -14.01 -18.13
CA ARG A 96 42.03 -14.48 -19.10
C ARG A 96 40.71 -14.89 -18.44
N ILE A 97 40.77 -15.60 -17.32
CA ILE A 97 39.58 -15.95 -16.52
C ILE A 97 38.85 -14.70 -16.03
N CYS A 98 39.59 -13.71 -15.52
CA CYS A 98 39.01 -12.44 -15.08
C CYS A 98 38.39 -11.68 -16.26
N GLY A 99 39.01 -11.69 -17.43
CA GLY A 99 38.45 -11.10 -18.65
C GLY A 99 37.09 -11.69 -19.02
N MET A 100 36.96 -13.01 -18.99
CA MET A 100 35.68 -13.69 -19.21
C MET A 100 34.64 -13.32 -18.14
N ILE A 101 35.01 -13.34 -16.85
CA ILE A 101 34.09 -12.97 -15.76
C ILE A 101 33.61 -11.51 -15.91
N MET A 102 34.51 -10.58 -16.24
CA MET A 102 34.13 -9.18 -16.44
C MET A 102 33.19 -8.99 -17.64
N ALA A 103 33.22 -9.88 -18.63
CA ALA A 103 32.32 -9.83 -19.78
C ALA A 103 30.85 -10.15 -19.41
N THR A 104 30.60 -10.86 -18.30
CA THR A 104 29.24 -11.18 -17.83
C THR A 104 28.53 -9.99 -17.18
N LYS A 105 29.28 -8.93 -16.82
CA LYS A 105 28.71 -7.72 -16.22
C LYS A 105 27.69 -7.07 -17.13
N LEU A 106 26.50 -6.77 -16.61
CA LEU A 106 25.40 -6.21 -17.41
C LEU A 106 25.62 -4.71 -17.74
N PRO A 107 25.44 -4.28 -19.00
CA PRO A 107 25.15 -5.10 -20.19
C PRO A 107 26.38 -5.90 -20.64
N GLN A 108 26.18 -7.19 -20.95
CA GLN A 108 27.27 -8.12 -21.31
C GLN A 108 28.07 -7.61 -22.52
N THR A 109 29.40 -7.72 -22.43
CA THR A 109 30.32 -7.34 -23.51
C THR A 109 31.37 -8.43 -23.73
N ALA A 110 31.14 -9.31 -24.70
CA ALA A 110 32.12 -10.32 -25.09
C ALA A 110 33.10 -9.78 -26.15
N LEU A 111 34.41 -9.87 -25.87
CA LEU A 111 35.47 -9.45 -26.78
C LEU A 111 36.10 -10.62 -27.55
N ASP A 112 35.91 -11.84 -27.06
CA ASP A 112 36.41 -13.07 -27.68
C ASP A 112 35.38 -14.21 -27.55
N HIS A 113 35.66 -15.32 -28.22
CA HIS A 113 34.76 -16.47 -28.29
C HIS A 113 34.50 -17.13 -26.93
N LEU A 114 35.51 -17.20 -26.06
CA LEU A 114 35.37 -17.78 -24.72
C LEU A 114 34.51 -16.90 -23.80
N SER A 115 34.69 -15.58 -23.87
CA SER A 115 33.86 -14.62 -23.16
C SER A 115 32.42 -14.69 -23.64
N GLY A 116 32.21 -14.82 -24.96
CA GLY A 116 30.87 -15.02 -25.53
C GLY A 116 30.20 -16.30 -25.04
N ALA A 117 30.95 -17.42 -25.00
CA ALA A 117 30.46 -18.68 -24.46
C ALA A 117 30.09 -18.59 -22.97
N LEU A 118 30.85 -17.83 -22.16
CA LEU A 118 30.51 -17.63 -20.76
C LEU A 118 29.26 -16.75 -20.58
N CYS A 119 29.15 -15.64 -21.33
CA CYS A 119 27.98 -14.77 -21.31
C CYS A 119 26.70 -15.55 -21.64
N ASP A 120 26.76 -16.39 -22.68
CA ASP A 120 25.65 -17.24 -23.09
C ASP A 120 25.34 -18.35 -22.09
N ALA A 121 26.37 -18.90 -21.43
CA ALA A 121 26.20 -19.92 -20.40
C ALA A 121 25.49 -19.36 -19.14
N ASP A 122 25.82 -18.13 -18.75
CA ASP A 122 25.24 -17.45 -17.59
C ASP A 122 23.73 -17.17 -17.79
N LEU A 123 23.37 -16.74 -19.00
CA LEU A 123 21.98 -16.41 -19.36
C LEU A 123 21.29 -17.49 -20.21
N PHE A 124 21.81 -18.72 -20.18
CA PHE A 124 21.34 -19.83 -21.01
C PHE A 124 19.84 -20.13 -20.82
N TYR A 125 19.35 -19.94 -19.59
CA TYR A 125 17.97 -20.23 -19.19
C TYR A 125 16.93 -19.35 -19.92
N LEU A 126 17.31 -18.18 -20.45
CA LEU A 126 16.40 -17.24 -21.08
C LEU A 126 15.63 -17.86 -22.27
N GLY A 127 16.29 -18.78 -22.99
CA GLY A 127 15.73 -19.50 -24.13
C GLY A 127 15.13 -20.87 -23.79
N THR A 128 14.98 -21.23 -22.52
CA THR A 128 14.54 -22.57 -22.08
C THR A 128 13.11 -22.55 -21.52
N ASP A 129 12.53 -23.73 -21.32
CA ASP A 129 11.24 -23.90 -20.65
C ASP A 129 11.30 -23.57 -19.15
N ASP A 130 12.49 -23.63 -18.54
CA ASP A 130 12.73 -23.28 -17.14
C ASP A 130 12.75 -21.77 -16.88
N TYR A 131 12.63 -20.95 -17.93
CA TYR A 131 12.64 -19.49 -17.84
C TYR A 131 11.75 -18.94 -16.72
N ASN A 132 10.52 -19.44 -16.60
CA ASN A 132 9.58 -18.96 -15.58
C ASN A 132 10.03 -19.31 -14.15
N ALA A 133 10.64 -20.47 -13.95
CA ALA A 133 11.10 -20.92 -12.65
C ALA A 133 12.31 -20.11 -12.18
N GLU A 134 13.27 -19.90 -13.08
CA GLU A 134 14.47 -19.11 -12.83
C GLU A 134 14.14 -17.62 -12.66
N ALA A 135 13.28 -17.04 -13.52
CA ALA A 135 12.80 -15.67 -13.34
C ALA A 135 12.04 -15.48 -12.01
N ALA A 136 11.33 -16.51 -11.52
CA ALA A 136 10.64 -16.44 -10.24
C ALA A 136 11.61 -16.48 -9.04
N LYS A 137 12.76 -17.17 -9.16
CA LYS A 137 13.85 -17.09 -8.19
C LYS A 137 14.45 -15.68 -8.18
N LEU A 138 14.79 -15.15 -9.35
CA LEU A 138 15.40 -13.82 -9.45
C LEU A 138 14.47 -12.72 -8.92
N PHE A 139 13.16 -12.84 -9.17
CA PHE A 139 12.16 -11.93 -8.60
C PHE A 139 12.15 -11.91 -7.07
N ARG A 140 12.26 -13.07 -6.40
CA ARG A 140 12.26 -13.14 -4.93
C ARG A 140 13.46 -12.42 -4.35
N GLU A 141 14.61 -12.61 -4.98
CA GLU A 141 15.86 -11.95 -4.62
C GLU A 141 15.77 -10.43 -4.80
N PHE A 142 15.36 -9.97 -5.99
CA PHE A 142 15.22 -8.55 -6.29
C PHE A 142 14.18 -7.85 -5.41
N LYS A 143 13.10 -8.56 -5.05
CA LYS A 143 12.10 -8.06 -4.10
C LYS A 143 12.68 -7.89 -2.70
N LYS A 144 13.55 -8.80 -2.27
CA LYS A 144 14.21 -8.71 -0.96
C LYS A 144 15.24 -7.59 -0.90
N LEU A 145 15.92 -7.33 -2.03
CA LEU A 145 16.85 -6.21 -2.22
C LEU A 145 16.15 -4.87 -2.53
N GLU A 146 14.82 -4.84 -2.52
CA GLU A 146 13.99 -3.66 -2.84
C GLU A 146 14.22 -3.06 -4.25
N VAL A 147 14.80 -3.85 -5.16
CA VAL A 147 15.03 -3.48 -6.57
C VAL A 147 13.71 -3.44 -7.36
N VAL A 148 12.74 -4.28 -6.98
CA VAL A 148 11.38 -4.31 -7.52
C VAL A 148 10.34 -4.46 -6.41
N LYS A 149 9.22 -3.76 -6.52
CA LYS A 149 8.16 -3.78 -5.51
C LYS A 149 6.96 -4.63 -5.92
N THR A 150 6.67 -4.66 -7.22
CA THR A 150 5.46 -5.29 -7.75
C THR A 150 5.77 -6.32 -8.84
N GLN A 151 4.84 -7.26 -9.03
CA GLN A 151 4.94 -8.25 -10.11
C GLN A 151 4.94 -7.57 -11.49
N THR A 152 4.16 -6.50 -11.66
CA THR A 152 4.07 -5.77 -12.94
C THR A 152 5.38 -5.06 -13.27
N GLU A 153 6.01 -4.42 -12.29
CA GLU A 153 7.33 -3.81 -12.45
C GLU A 153 8.39 -4.84 -12.83
N TRP A 154 8.38 -6.00 -12.16
CA TRP A 154 9.25 -7.13 -12.51
C TRP A 154 9.06 -7.60 -13.94
N GLN A 155 7.80 -7.79 -14.37
CA GLN A 155 7.50 -8.21 -15.74
C GLN A 155 7.97 -7.20 -16.78
N LEU A 156 7.80 -5.91 -16.53
CA LEU A 156 8.28 -4.86 -17.44
C LEU A 156 9.82 -4.89 -17.56
N LYS A 157 10.53 -4.98 -16.44
CA LYS A 157 12.01 -5.10 -16.43
C LYS A 157 12.49 -6.35 -17.16
N GLN A 158 11.84 -7.50 -16.95
CA GLN A 158 12.16 -8.71 -17.70
C GLN A 158 11.91 -8.53 -19.20
N ALA A 159 10.79 -7.93 -19.60
CA ALA A 159 10.49 -7.71 -21.02
C ALA A 159 11.50 -6.78 -21.68
N GLU A 160 11.91 -5.72 -20.97
CA GLU A 160 12.98 -4.81 -21.39
C GLU A 160 14.31 -5.57 -21.56
N PHE A 161 14.71 -6.33 -20.53
CA PHE A 161 15.94 -7.12 -20.54
C PHE A 161 15.99 -8.12 -21.70
N LEU A 162 14.96 -8.95 -21.89
CA LEU A 162 14.90 -9.90 -23.02
C LEU A 162 14.87 -9.19 -24.39
N SER A 163 14.35 -7.96 -24.46
CA SER A 163 14.30 -7.19 -25.72
C SER A 163 15.68 -6.63 -26.12
N PHE A 164 16.54 -6.32 -25.15
CA PHE A 164 17.90 -5.79 -25.41
C PHE A 164 18.98 -6.87 -25.45
N HIS A 165 18.77 -7.99 -24.75
CA HIS A 165 19.72 -9.10 -24.70
C HIS A 165 19.89 -9.78 -26.06
N HIS A 166 21.13 -10.17 -26.40
CA HIS A 166 21.46 -11.01 -27.54
C HIS A 166 22.48 -12.08 -27.12
N TYR A 167 22.44 -13.24 -27.77
CA TYR A 167 23.45 -14.29 -27.57
C TYR A 167 24.70 -14.02 -28.43
N PHE A 168 25.86 -14.54 -28.02
CA PHE A 168 27.16 -14.28 -28.64
C PHE A 168 27.66 -15.43 -29.51
N THR A 169 27.47 -16.68 -29.08
CA THR A 169 27.88 -17.90 -29.77
C THR A 169 26.87 -18.32 -30.82
N GLN A 170 27.34 -18.97 -31.90
CA GLN A 170 26.46 -19.40 -32.97
C GLN A 170 25.45 -20.46 -32.48
N THR A 171 25.88 -21.33 -31.57
CA THR A 171 25.05 -22.35 -30.93
C THR A 171 23.92 -21.71 -30.12
N ALA A 172 24.21 -20.78 -29.22
CA ALA A 172 23.16 -20.15 -28.41
C ALA A 172 22.20 -19.29 -29.25
N ILE A 173 22.71 -18.57 -30.26
CA ILE A 173 21.86 -17.87 -31.23
C ILE A 173 20.90 -18.85 -31.93
N THR A 174 21.40 -19.99 -32.38
CA THR A 174 20.60 -20.96 -33.14
C THR A 174 19.58 -21.67 -32.25
N GLU A 175 19.97 -22.05 -31.03
CA GLU A 175 19.14 -22.91 -30.19
C GLU A 175 18.30 -22.19 -29.12
N ARG A 176 18.65 -20.96 -28.75
CA ARG A 176 18.01 -20.27 -27.60
C ARG A 176 17.31 -18.99 -28.00
N GLU A 177 17.62 -18.39 -29.15
CA GLU A 177 16.99 -17.14 -29.59
C GLU A 177 15.48 -17.31 -29.80
N GLU A 178 15.04 -18.39 -30.46
CA GLU A 178 13.61 -18.66 -30.68
C GLU A 178 12.85 -18.81 -29.35
N GLY A 179 13.38 -19.60 -28.41
CA GLY A 179 12.81 -19.76 -27.08
C GLY A 179 12.76 -18.45 -26.29
N LYS A 180 13.80 -17.62 -26.39
CA LYS A 180 13.86 -16.29 -25.76
C LYS A 180 12.76 -15.38 -26.32
N GLN A 181 12.58 -15.35 -27.63
CA GLN A 181 11.53 -14.56 -28.27
C GLN A 181 10.13 -15.07 -27.91
N ALA A 182 9.93 -16.39 -27.82
CA ALA A 182 8.67 -16.97 -27.34
C ALA A 182 8.36 -16.56 -25.88
N ASN A 183 9.37 -16.58 -25.01
CA ASN A 183 9.25 -16.13 -23.62
C ASN A 183 8.96 -14.62 -23.51
N LEU A 184 9.61 -13.79 -24.33
CA LEU A 184 9.33 -12.36 -24.43
C LEU A 184 7.89 -12.08 -24.88
N ASN A 185 7.39 -12.79 -25.89
CA ASN A 185 6.03 -12.63 -26.38
C ASN A 185 4.99 -13.04 -25.33
N LYS A 186 5.19 -14.17 -24.63
CA LYS A 186 4.33 -14.58 -23.50
C LYS A 186 4.28 -13.49 -22.41
N LEU A 187 5.42 -12.88 -22.12
CA LEU A 187 5.53 -11.83 -21.12
C LEU A 187 4.80 -10.55 -21.53
N ARG A 188 4.93 -10.12 -22.79
CA ARG A 188 4.23 -8.96 -23.36
C ARG A 188 2.70 -9.12 -23.30
N ILE A 189 2.18 -10.29 -23.69
CA ILE A 189 0.74 -10.61 -23.59
C ILE A 189 0.25 -10.46 -22.14
N LYS A 190 0.99 -11.02 -21.17
CA LYS A 190 0.64 -10.96 -19.75
C LYS A 190 0.66 -9.53 -19.19
N ILE A 191 1.58 -8.69 -19.67
CA ILE A 191 1.63 -7.26 -19.33
C ILE A 191 0.39 -6.56 -19.88
N ASP A 192 0.04 -6.77 -21.15
CA ASP A 192 -1.12 -6.15 -21.78
C ASP A 192 -2.44 -6.53 -21.08
N GLU A 193 -2.64 -7.80 -20.75
CA GLU A 193 -3.80 -8.27 -19.97
C GLU A 193 -3.91 -7.54 -18.62
N THR A 194 -2.78 -7.39 -17.92
CA THR A 194 -2.72 -6.71 -16.62
C THR A 194 -3.09 -5.23 -16.76
N LEU A 195 -2.60 -4.55 -17.80
CA LEU A 195 -2.88 -3.14 -18.06
C LEU A 195 -4.35 -2.89 -18.46
N VAL A 196 -4.94 -3.80 -19.25
CA VAL A 196 -6.37 -3.75 -19.60
C VAL A 196 -7.25 -3.91 -18.36
N HIS A 197 -6.92 -4.87 -17.48
CA HIS A 197 -7.70 -5.10 -16.27
C HIS A 197 -7.65 -3.90 -15.31
N GLN A 198 -6.48 -3.25 -15.18
CA GLN A 198 -6.34 -2.01 -14.41
C GLN A 198 -7.20 -0.86 -14.96
N LYS A 199 -7.32 -0.73 -16.29
CA LYS A 199 -8.22 0.26 -16.92
C LYS A 199 -9.69 -0.04 -16.63
N GLY A 200 -10.12 -1.30 -16.74
CA GLY A 200 -11.51 -1.69 -16.45
C GLY A 200 -11.94 -1.36 -15.01
N ASN A 201 -11.07 -1.65 -14.04
CA ASN A 201 -11.34 -1.37 -12.63
C ASN A 201 -11.43 0.15 -12.34
N LYS A 202 -10.69 0.98 -13.10
CA LYS A 202 -10.77 2.44 -13.01
C LYS A 202 -12.15 2.98 -13.40
N TYR A 203 -12.75 2.48 -14.49
CA TYR A 203 -14.07 2.94 -14.93
C TYR A 203 -15.18 2.52 -13.97
N LEU A 204 -15.12 1.30 -13.45
CA LEU A 204 -16.09 0.82 -12.46
C LEU A 204 -16.06 1.68 -11.19
N LYS A 205 -14.85 2.04 -10.72
CA LYS A 205 -14.69 2.95 -9.58
C LYS A 205 -15.26 4.34 -9.85
N LEU A 206 -15.04 4.90 -11.05
CA LEU A 206 -15.61 6.20 -11.43
C LEU A 206 -17.14 6.17 -11.46
N LEU A 207 -17.74 5.09 -11.97
CA LEU A 207 -19.19 4.91 -11.98
C LEU A 207 -19.74 4.80 -10.54
N GLN A 208 -19.06 4.04 -9.68
CA GLN A 208 -19.44 3.93 -8.27
C GLN A 208 -19.36 5.28 -7.54
N ASP A 209 -18.28 6.03 -7.73
CA ASP A 209 -18.11 7.38 -7.17
C ASP A 209 -19.26 8.30 -7.65
N ALA A 210 -19.61 8.26 -8.94
CA ALA A 210 -20.69 9.07 -9.50
C ALA A 210 -22.07 8.71 -8.91
N LEU A 211 -22.38 7.42 -8.77
CA LEU A 211 -23.63 6.97 -8.17
C LEU A 211 -23.74 7.37 -6.69
N LEU A 212 -22.65 7.24 -5.92
CA LEU A 212 -22.60 7.68 -4.53
C LEU A 212 -22.80 9.20 -4.41
N MET A 213 -22.17 9.98 -5.29
CA MET A 213 -22.34 11.44 -5.33
C MET A 213 -23.79 11.83 -5.64
N LEU A 214 -24.39 11.25 -6.68
CA LEU A 214 -25.79 11.53 -7.05
C LEU A 214 -26.75 11.16 -5.94
N ALA A 215 -26.61 9.97 -5.36
CA ALA A 215 -27.42 9.54 -4.22
C ALA A 215 -27.25 10.52 -3.06
N GLY A 216 -26.01 10.86 -2.69
CA GLY A 216 -25.73 11.77 -1.59
C GLY A 216 -26.36 13.15 -1.77
N VAL A 217 -26.26 13.72 -2.96
CA VAL A 217 -26.89 15.01 -3.30
C VAL A 217 -28.42 14.94 -3.22
N ILE A 218 -29.04 13.85 -3.69
CA ILE A 218 -30.49 13.67 -3.60
C ILE A 218 -30.93 13.56 -2.13
N PHE A 219 -30.23 12.79 -1.30
CA PHE A 219 -30.52 12.67 0.13
C PHE A 219 -30.41 14.01 0.86
N ALA A 220 -29.33 14.76 0.62
CA ALA A 220 -29.16 16.10 1.18
C ALA A 220 -30.25 17.06 0.68
N GLY A 221 -30.62 16.94 -0.60
CA GLY A 221 -31.65 17.78 -1.19
C GLY A 221 -33.05 17.54 -0.61
N LEU A 222 -33.40 16.27 -0.39
CA LEU A 222 -34.63 15.85 0.27
C LEU A 222 -34.66 16.27 1.74
N ALA A 223 -33.52 16.24 2.44
CA ALA A 223 -33.42 16.74 3.80
C ALA A 223 -33.76 18.23 3.88
N LEU A 224 -33.14 19.03 3.00
CA LEU A 224 -33.34 20.48 2.97
C LEU A 224 -34.79 20.83 2.62
N LYS A 225 -35.34 20.31 1.53
CA LYS A 225 -36.71 20.65 1.09
C LYS A 225 -37.80 20.01 1.93
N GLY A 226 -37.61 18.78 2.40
CA GLY A 226 -38.68 18.02 3.05
C GLY A 226 -38.77 18.21 4.56
N PHE A 227 -37.66 18.59 5.21
CA PHE A 227 -37.59 18.70 6.67
C PHE A 227 -37.14 20.08 7.13
N LEU A 228 -35.98 20.58 6.66
CA LEU A 228 -35.33 21.74 7.26
C LEU A 228 -35.98 23.07 6.87
N VAL A 229 -36.05 23.37 5.57
CA VAL A 229 -36.56 24.66 5.06
C VAL A 229 -38.02 24.91 5.48
N PRO A 230 -38.98 23.99 5.28
CA PRO A 230 -40.38 24.25 5.63
C PRO A 230 -40.65 24.49 7.12
N ASN A 231 -39.73 24.04 7.99
CA ASN A 231 -39.87 24.12 9.44
C ASN A 231 -38.90 25.12 10.08
N HIS A 232 -38.14 25.89 9.28
CA HIS A 232 -37.11 26.83 9.74
C HIS A 232 -36.02 26.18 10.62
N PHE A 233 -35.66 24.93 10.32
CA PHE A 233 -34.57 24.24 11.02
C PHE A 233 -33.25 24.43 10.29
N PHE A 234 -32.17 24.58 11.06
CA PHE A 234 -30.85 24.88 10.54
C PHE A 234 -29.90 23.71 10.75
N ASP A 235 -29.05 23.46 9.76
CA ASP A 235 -27.88 22.62 9.89
C ASP A 235 -26.65 23.45 10.33
N GLY A 236 -25.50 22.81 10.53
CA GLY A 236 -24.21 23.48 10.74
C GLY A 236 -23.53 23.91 9.44
N GLY A 237 -22.35 24.52 9.58
CA GLY A 237 -21.42 24.78 8.49
C GLY A 237 -21.94 25.73 7.41
N VAL A 238 -21.50 25.53 6.16
CA VAL A 238 -21.94 26.36 5.02
C VAL A 238 -23.41 26.18 4.71
N THR A 239 -23.94 24.97 4.89
CA THR A 239 -25.37 24.71 4.66
C THR A 239 -26.23 25.53 5.63
N GLY A 240 -25.85 25.54 6.92
CA GLY A 240 -26.48 26.37 7.94
C GLY A 240 -26.43 27.86 7.65
N MET A 241 -25.27 28.38 7.22
CA MET A 241 -25.13 29.78 6.80
C MET A 241 -26.01 30.10 5.58
N SER A 242 -26.10 29.18 4.62
CA SER A 242 -26.94 29.36 3.42
C SER A 242 -28.42 29.41 3.77
N LEU A 243 -28.87 28.56 4.69
CA LEU A 243 -30.23 28.57 5.23
C LEU A 243 -30.54 29.88 5.96
N LEU A 244 -29.64 30.38 6.81
CA LEU A 244 -29.86 31.66 7.48
C LEU A 244 -29.99 32.83 6.49
N LEU A 245 -29.18 32.87 5.44
CA LEU A 245 -29.30 33.88 4.39
C LEU A 245 -30.64 33.77 3.66
N HIS A 246 -31.10 32.55 3.38
CA HIS A 246 -32.40 32.31 2.77
C HIS A 246 -33.56 32.79 3.67
N GLU A 247 -33.58 32.39 4.93
CA GLU A 247 -34.69 32.67 5.84
C GLU A 247 -34.79 34.14 6.25
N ILE A 248 -33.65 34.84 6.39
CA ILE A 248 -33.62 36.23 6.86
C ILE A 248 -33.78 37.22 5.69
N TYR A 249 -33.15 36.95 4.55
CA TYR A 249 -33.07 37.89 3.43
C TYR A 249 -33.83 37.43 2.19
N HIS A 250 -34.51 36.29 2.25
CA HIS A 250 -35.20 35.66 1.11
C HIS A 250 -34.29 35.45 -0.11
N PHE A 251 -32.98 35.29 0.14
CA PHE A 251 -32.00 35.02 -0.90
C PHE A 251 -32.18 33.59 -1.41
N ASN A 252 -31.96 33.34 -2.69
CA ASN A 252 -32.14 31.99 -3.25
C ASN A 252 -31.17 30.99 -2.59
N LEU A 253 -31.72 29.94 -1.95
CA LEU A 253 -30.95 28.96 -1.18
C LEU A 253 -29.92 28.22 -2.05
N ALA A 254 -30.29 27.83 -3.27
CA ALA A 254 -29.39 27.14 -4.19
C ALA A 254 -28.16 28.00 -4.54
N LEU A 255 -28.37 29.29 -4.79
CA LEU A 255 -27.29 30.24 -5.04
C LEU A 255 -26.44 30.48 -3.78
N ALA A 256 -27.06 30.58 -2.60
CA ALA A 256 -26.32 30.75 -1.34
C ALA A 256 -25.35 29.58 -1.11
N ILE A 257 -25.83 28.34 -1.28
CA ILE A 257 -25.03 27.12 -1.13
C ILE A 257 -23.82 27.15 -2.06
N VAL A 258 -24.02 27.50 -3.34
CA VAL A 258 -22.92 27.55 -4.32
C VAL A 258 -21.92 28.64 -3.97
N ILE A 259 -22.39 29.87 -3.76
CA ILE A 259 -21.52 31.05 -3.55
C ILE A 259 -20.69 30.88 -2.28
N LEU A 260 -21.30 30.49 -1.16
CA LEU A 260 -20.60 30.35 0.11
C LEU A 260 -19.60 29.17 0.12
N ASN A 261 -19.79 28.17 -0.73
CA ASN A 261 -18.84 27.07 -0.88
C ASN A 261 -17.67 27.39 -1.81
N ILE A 262 -17.74 28.40 -2.71
CA ILE A 262 -16.64 28.74 -3.63
C ILE A 262 -15.31 28.99 -2.89
N PRO A 263 -15.24 29.80 -1.81
CA PRO A 263 -14.02 29.98 -1.05
C PRO A 263 -13.44 28.65 -0.53
N LEU A 264 -14.29 27.72 -0.12
CA LEU A 264 -13.88 26.42 0.40
C LEU A 264 -13.42 25.48 -0.72
N VAL A 265 -14.04 25.53 -1.90
CA VAL A 265 -13.56 24.82 -3.10
C VAL A 265 -12.14 25.28 -3.45
N ILE A 266 -11.90 26.60 -3.41
CA ILE A 266 -10.57 27.18 -3.64
C ILE A 266 -9.58 26.71 -2.57
N LEU A 267 -9.96 26.75 -1.29
CA LEU A 267 -9.11 26.23 -0.21
C LEU A 267 -8.83 24.73 -0.36
N GLY A 268 -9.81 23.94 -0.81
CA GLY A 268 -9.66 22.50 -1.08
C GLY A 268 -8.72 22.20 -2.24
N TYR A 269 -8.67 23.09 -3.24
CA TYR A 269 -7.72 23.00 -4.34
C TYR A 269 -6.28 23.06 -3.83
N PHE A 270 -5.99 24.01 -2.93
CA PHE A 270 -4.65 24.21 -2.37
C PHE A 270 -4.32 23.24 -1.22
N SER A 271 -5.31 22.80 -0.43
CA SER A 271 -5.07 21.97 0.76
C SER A 271 -5.05 20.46 0.46
N ILE A 272 -5.95 19.98 -0.42
CA ILE A 272 -6.14 18.55 -0.70
C ILE A 272 -5.69 18.23 -2.13
N GLY A 273 -6.09 19.05 -3.09
CA GLY A 273 -5.66 18.95 -4.48
C GLY A 273 -6.77 19.19 -5.51
N PRO A 274 -6.40 19.31 -6.79
CA PRO A 274 -7.30 19.74 -7.86
C PRO A 274 -8.46 18.77 -8.10
N ARG A 275 -8.22 17.46 -7.97
CA ARG A 275 -9.26 16.44 -8.20
C ARG A 275 -10.37 16.50 -7.15
N PHE A 276 -10.01 16.70 -5.89
CA PHE A 276 -10.97 16.85 -4.79
C PHE A 276 -11.80 18.13 -4.98
N ALA A 277 -11.13 19.26 -5.23
CA ALA A 277 -11.80 20.54 -5.42
C ALA A 277 -12.80 20.52 -6.59
N PHE A 278 -12.43 19.91 -7.72
CA PHE A 278 -13.33 19.77 -8.86
C PHE A 278 -14.56 18.90 -8.53
N ARG A 279 -14.35 17.77 -7.84
CA ARG A 279 -15.47 16.91 -7.39
C ARG A 279 -16.36 17.61 -6.36
N MET A 280 -15.78 18.38 -5.45
CA MET A 280 -16.49 19.22 -4.49
C MET A 280 -17.36 20.26 -5.21
N LEU A 281 -16.79 20.98 -6.19
CA LEU A 281 -17.53 21.94 -7.00
C LEU A 281 -18.72 21.29 -7.72
N ILE A 282 -18.51 20.12 -8.33
CA ILE A 282 -19.60 19.36 -8.98
C ILE A 282 -20.67 19.00 -7.96
N GLY A 283 -20.31 18.46 -6.80
CA GLY A 283 -21.27 18.09 -5.75
C GLY A 283 -22.11 19.28 -5.28
N VAL A 284 -21.47 20.42 -5.02
CA VAL A 284 -22.14 21.66 -4.60
C VAL A 284 -23.07 22.21 -5.70
N LEU A 285 -22.63 22.21 -6.96
CA LEU A 285 -23.46 22.63 -8.09
C LEU A 285 -24.66 21.70 -8.29
N LEU A 286 -24.45 20.38 -8.20
CA LEU A 286 -25.53 19.39 -8.27
C LEU A 286 -26.53 19.58 -7.13
N LEU A 287 -26.07 19.88 -5.91
CA LEU A 287 -26.96 20.19 -4.79
C LEU A 287 -27.77 21.45 -5.04
N GLY A 288 -27.16 22.52 -5.56
CA GLY A 288 -27.87 23.71 -5.99
C GLY A 288 -28.92 23.42 -7.07
N ILE A 289 -28.59 22.60 -8.07
CA ILE A 289 -29.53 22.15 -9.11
C ILE A 289 -30.69 21.37 -8.49
N VAL A 290 -30.41 20.40 -7.62
CA VAL A 290 -31.47 19.65 -6.93
C VAL A 290 -32.34 20.60 -6.11
N GLN A 291 -31.78 21.56 -5.39
CA GLN A 291 -32.58 22.55 -4.65
C GLN A 291 -33.43 23.44 -5.57
N GLN A 292 -32.94 23.80 -6.75
CA GLN A 292 -33.68 24.67 -7.67
C GLN A 292 -34.80 23.92 -8.41
N PHE A 293 -34.60 22.64 -8.76
CA PHE A 293 -35.51 21.89 -9.64
C PHE A 293 -36.32 20.80 -8.95
N LEU A 294 -35.95 20.37 -7.74
CA LEU A 294 -36.81 19.49 -6.96
C LEU A 294 -38.12 20.24 -6.67
N PRO A 295 -39.31 19.65 -6.91
CA PRO A 295 -40.56 20.33 -6.65
C PRO A 295 -40.65 20.78 -5.19
N ASP A 296 -41.26 21.94 -4.94
CA ASP A 296 -41.64 22.30 -3.58
C ASP A 296 -42.82 21.40 -3.17
N PHE A 297 -42.71 20.81 -1.98
CA PHE A 297 -43.76 20.00 -1.38
C PHE A 297 -43.94 20.40 0.07
N ASP A 298 -45.13 20.15 0.61
CA ASP A 298 -45.43 20.42 2.01
C ASP A 298 -44.48 19.66 2.93
N ALA A 299 -44.23 20.22 4.11
CA ALA A 299 -43.40 19.59 5.13
C ALA A 299 -43.82 18.13 5.34
N LEU A 300 -42.86 17.21 5.26
CA LEU A 300 -43.13 15.76 5.43
C LEU A 300 -43.72 15.45 6.82
N THR A 301 -43.38 16.28 7.80
CA THR A 301 -43.95 16.26 9.13
C THR A 301 -43.74 17.63 9.78
N SER A 302 -44.57 17.95 10.76
CA SER A 302 -44.47 19.14 11.61
C SER A 302 -43.95 18.82 13.02
N ASP A 303 -43.68 17.54 13.33
CA ASP A 303 -43.12 17.13 14.61
C ASP A 303 -41.63 17.51 14.68
N LYS A 304 -41.30 18.43 15.59
CA LYS A 304 -39.94 18.99 15.76
C LYS A 304 -38.89 17.92 16.03
N LEU A 305 -39.22 16.87 16.79
CA LEU A 305 -38.29 15.79 17.09
C LEU A 305 -38.04 14.95 15.84
N LEU A 306 -39.10 14.57 15.10
CA LEU A 306 -38.96 13.83 13.84
C LEU A 306 -38.17 14.63 12.81
N ILE A 307 -38.43 15.93 12.68
CA ILE A 307 -37.67 16.83 11.78
C ILE A 307 -36.19 16.81 12.17
N SER A 308 -35.87 16.99 13.45
CA SER A 308 -34.46 17.03 13.88
C SER A 308 -33.73 15.71 13.65
N VAL A 309 -34.37 14.58 13.92
CA VAL A 309 -33.74 13.26 13.78
C VAL A 309 -33.65 12.86 12.30
N PHE A 310 -34.75 12.90 11.55
CA PHE A 310 -34.76 12.44 10.16
C PHE A 310 -34.17 13.46 9.20
N GLY A 311 -34.40 14.76 9.40
CA GLY A 311 -33.73 15.82 8.65
C GLY A 311 -32.21 15.74 8.83
N GLY A 312 -31.76 15.60 10.08
CA GLY A 312 -30.35 15.37 10.41
C GLY A 312 -29.81 14.08 9.80
N ALA A 313 -30.54 12.98 9.87
CA ALA A 313 -30.10 11.71 9.31
C ALA A 313 -29.95 11.75 7.78
N PHE A 314 -30.93 12.31 7.06
CA PHE A 314 -30.89 12.40 5.61
C PHE A 314 -29.78 13.33 5.12
N ILE A 315 -29.59 14.49 5.78
CA ILE A 315 -28.50 15.40 5.41
C ILE A 315 -27.14 14.77 5.71
N GLY A 316 -27.00 14.12 6.88
CA GLY A 316 -25.76 13.46 7.26
C GLY A 316 -25.40 12.25 6.39
N ILE A 317 -26.40 11.42 6.02
CA ILE A 317 -26.21 10.35 5.04
C ILE A 317 -25.83 10.94 3.68
N GLY A 318 -26.50 12.01 3.26
CA GLY A 318 -26.23 12.70 2.00
C GLY A 318 -24.79 13.19 1.89
N ILE A 319 -24.36 13.95 2.89
CA ILE A 319 -22.99 14.46 3.01
C ILE A 319 -21.98 13.30 3.08
N GLY A 320 -22.23 12.28 3.91
CA GLY A 320 -21.35 11.12 4.04
C GLY A 320 -21.18 10.32 2.75
N LEU A 321 -22.24 10.16 1.94
CA LEU A 321 -22.17 9.51 0.64
C LEU A 321 -21.32 10.30 -0.37
N VAL A 322 -21.46 11.62 -0.40
CA VAL A 322 -20.61 12.50 -1.22
C VAL A 322 -19.14 12.45 -0.77
N MET A 323 -18.90 12.38 0.55
CA MET A 323 -17.56 12.18 1.11
C MET A 323 -16.92 10.86 0.67
N ARG A 324 -17.69 9.76 0.64
CA ARG A 324 -17.19 8.48 0.12
C ARG A 324 -16.85 8.52 -1.38
N ALA A 325 -17.50 9.40 -2.14
CA ALA A 325 -17.14 9.67 -3.54
C ALA A 325 -15.91 10.58 -3.68
N GLY A 326 -15.26 10.98 -2.58
CA GLY A 326 -14.06 11.82 -2.57
C GLY A 326 -14.34 13.30 -2.84
N ALA A 327 -15.47 13.81 -2.36
CA ALA A 327 -15.89 15.21 -2.45
C ALA A 327 -16.45 15.72 -1.11
N ALA A 328 -16.84 16.99 -1.02
CA ALA A 328 -17.54 17.54 0.12
C ALA A 328 -18.74 18.37 -0.34
N LEU A 329 -19.84 18.35 0.42
CA LEU A 329 -20.96 19.29 0.22
C LEU A 329 -20.86 20.48 1.18
N ASP A 330 -20.51 20.20 2.44
CA ASP A 330 -20.14 21.22 3.41
C ASP A 330 -18.61 21.22 3.58
N GLY A 331 -17.96 22.24 3.01
CA GLY A 331 -16.50 22.25 2.90
C GLY A 331 -15.75 22.40 4.22
N ILE A 332 -16.38 22.93 5.27
CA ILE A 332 -15.65 23.36 6.48
C ILE A 332 -15.13 22.14 7.26
N GLU A 333 -15.95 21.10 7.42
CA GLU A 333 -15.57 19.87 8.14
C GLU A 333 -14.51 19.05 7.41
N VAL A 334 -14.60 18.97 6.07
CA VAL A 334 -13.63 18.19 5.29
C VAL A 334 -12.29 18.93 5.20
N LEU A 335 -12.31 20.26 5.02
CA LEU A 335 -11.07 21.04 5.10
C LEU A 335 -10.44 20.93 6.49
N ALA A 336 -11.21 20.83 7.57
CA ALA A 336 -10.66 20.61 8.90
C ALA A 336 -9.78 19.37 9.05
N LEU A 337 -10.11 18.30 8.32
CA LEU A 337 -9.34 17.06 8.36
C LEU A 337 -8.02 17.14 7.59
N TYR A 338 -7.93 18.02 6.59
CA TYR A 338 -6.81 18.10 5.64
C TYR A 338 -6.03 19.42 5.69
N THR A 339 -6.50 20.43 6.42
CA THR A 339 -5.90 21.77 6.49
C THR A 339 -5.07 21.97 7.77
N LEU A 340 -4.07 22.86 7.68
CA LEU A 340 -2.89 22.92 8.55
C LEU A 340 -3.00 23.86 9.77
N LYS A 341 -2.23 23.48 10.80
CA LYS A 341 -1.88 24.18 12.06
C LYS A 341 -1.14 25.51 11.85
N ARG A 342 -1.85 26.64 11.67
CA ARG A 342 -1.24 27.99 11.72
C ARG A 342 -1.94 28.98 12.66
N THR A 343 -3.00 28.55 13.35
CA THR A 343 -3.73 29.32 14.35
C THR A 343 -3.64 28.64 15.72
N SER A 344 -3.72 29.41 16.80
CA SER A 344 -3.79 28.86 18.17
C SER A 344 -5.05 28.02 18.41
N PHE A 345 -6.11 28.27 17.63
CA PHE A 345 -7.34 27.49 17.63
C PHE A 345 -7.25 26.31 16.67
N THR A 346 -7.79 25.18 17.11
CA THR A 346 -8.04 23.99 16.30
C THR A 346 -9.18 24.24 15.32
N ILE A 347 -9.19 23.53 14.19
CA ILE A 347 -10.23 23.72 13.18
C ILE A 347 -11.61 23.29 13.71
N THR A 348 -11.64 22.29 14.60
CA THR A 348 -12.84 21.89 15.33
C THR A 348 -13.42 23.03 16.18
N GLU A 349 -12.57 23.84 16.84
CA GLU A 349 -13.03 25.02 17.60
C GLU A 349 -13.59 26.11 16.67
N ILE A 350 -13.01 26.30 15.48
CA ILE A 350 -13.50 27.26 14.49
C ILE A 350 -14.90 26.84 13.99
N ILE A 351 -15.08 25.56 13.65
CA ILE A 351 -16.40 25.02 13.24
C ILE A 351 -17.41 25.21 14.36
N LEU A 352 -17.04 24.87 15.59
CA LEU A 352 -17.92 25.02 16.75
C LEU A 352 -18.34 26.48 16.93
N ALA A 353 -17.42 27.44 16.80
CA ALA A 353 -17.72 28.86 16.91
C ALA A 353 -18.72 29.33 15.84
N ILE A 354 -18.54 28.89 14.59
CA ILE A 354 -19.47 29.19 13.48
C ILE A 354 -20.86 28.62 13.80
N ASN A 355 -20.95 27.37 14.24
CA ASN A 355 -22.23 26.73 14.56
C ASN A 355 -22.93 27.39 15.75
N ILE A 356 -22.19 27.77 16.80
CA ILE A 356 -22.74 28.54 17.93
C ILE A 356 -23.35 29.85 17.42
N LEU A 357 -22.66 30.56 16.52
CA LEU A 357 -23.17 31.80 15.94
C LEU A 357 -24.46 31.54 15.14
N ILE A 358 -24.47 30.52 14.27
CA ILE A 358 -25.64 30.13 13.47
C ILE A 358 -26.86 29.87 14.37
N PHE A 359 -26.69 29.00 15.37
CA PHE A 359 -27.80 28.62 16.26
C PHE A 359 -28.24 29.74 17.18
N THR A 360 -27.33 30.64 17.58
CA THR A 360 -27.67 31.83 18.35
C THR A 360 -28.55 32.78 17.53
N ILE A 361 -28.17 33.06 16.28
CA ILE A 361 -28.98 33.88 15.36
C ILE A 361 -30.34 33.23 15.13
N ALA A 362 -30.37 31.92 14.90
CA ALA A 362 -31.61 31.17 14.74
C ALA A 362 -32.52 31.29 15.98
N GLY A 363 -31.95 31.21 17.19
CA GLY A 363 -32.68 31.33 18.45
C GLY A 363 -33.33 32.69 18.65
N PHE A 364 -32.62 33.77 18.30
CA PHE A 364 -33.15 35.13 18.40
C PHE A 364 -34.21 35.44 17.33
N LYS A 365 -34.12 34.87 16.13
CA LYS A 365 -35.02 35.17 15.01
C LYS A 365 -36.23 34.24 14.93
N PHE A 366 -36.05 32.95 15.20
CA PHE A 366 -37.04 31.89 14.99
C PHE A 366 -37.43 31.16 16.28
N GLY A 367 -36.91 31.61 17.43
CA GLY A 367 -37.22 31.09 18.75
C GLY A 367 -36.20 30.07 19.27
N ILE A 368 -36.06 30.04 20.60
CA ILE A 368 -35.10 29.19 21.31
C ILE A 368 -35.35 27.71 21.01
N GLU A 369 -36.61 27.27 20.93
CA GLU A 369 -36.94 25.88 20.60
C GLU A 369 -36.36 25.45 19.25
N THR A 370 -36.57 26.25 18.21
CA THR A 370 -36.07 25.99 16.85
C THR A 370 -34.55 25.87 16.83
N SER A 371 -33.86 26.71 17.61
CA SER A 371 -32.40 26.65 17.78
C SER A 371 -31.94 25.36 18.48
N LEU A 372 -32.58 24.98 19.59
CA LEU A 372 -32.25 23.74 20.32
C LEU A 372 -32.48 22.50 19.45
N TYR A 373 -33.57 22.46 18.69
CA TYR A 373 -33.80 21.37 17.75
C TYR A 373 -32.84 21.41 16.55
N SER A 374 -32.38 22.58 16.09
CA SER A 374 -31.33 22.70 15.07
C SER A 374 -29.99 22.15 15.55
N ILE A 375 -29.64 22.35 16.82
CA ILE A 375 -28.47 21.70 17.45
C ILE A 375 -28.63 20.16 17.42
N LEU A 376 -29.83 19.65 17.71
CA LEU A 376 -30.12 18.21 17.64
C LEU A 376 -30.06 17.68 16.19
N THR A 377 -30.54 18.46 15.22
CA THR A 377 -30.42 18.17 13.79
C THR A 377 -28.97 18.02 13.38
N TYR A 378 -28.14 19.01 13.72
CA TYR A 378 -26.71 18.99 13.44
C TYR A 378 -26.01 17.80 14.12
N PHE A 379 -26.33 17.52 15.40
CA PHE A 379 -25.77 16.36 16.10
C PHE A 379 -26.11 15.05 15.38
N THR A 380 -27.37 14.88 14.95
CA THR A 380 -27.79 13.69 14.21
C THR A 380 -27.08 13.60 12.87
N ALA A 381 -26.95 14.72 12.16
CA ALA A 381 -26.22 14.80 10.90
C ALA A 381 -24.76 14.36 11.05
N THR A 382 -24.01 14.92 12.00
CA THR A 382 -22.62 14.54 12.26
C THR A 382 -22.48 13.03 12.55
N ARG A 383 -23.36 12.47 13.39
CA ARG A 383 -23.34 11.02 13.68
C ARG A 383 -23.61 10.16 12.45
N CYS A 384 -24.50 10.59 11.57
CA CYS A 384 -24.79 9.91 10.32
C CYS A 384 -23.63 10.03 9.31
N ILE A 385 -22.95 11.19 9.24
CA ILE A 385 -21.73 11.37 8.44
C ILE A 385 -20.66 10.39 8.91
N ASP A 386 -20.34 10.39 10.22
CA ASP A 386 -19.35 9.50 10.83
C ASP A 386 -19.66 8.04 10.46
N TYR A 387 -20.93 7.63 10.62
CA TYR A 387 -21.38 6.27 10.32
C TYR A 387 -21.24 5.88 8.84
N VAL A 388 -21.57 6.78 7.91
CA VAL A 388 -21.48 6.51 6.47
C VAL A 388 -20.02 6.49 6.03
N VAL A 389 -19.19 7.45 6.47
CA VAL A 389 -17.81 7.62 6.04
C VAL A 389 -16.89 6.56 6.64
N GLU A 390 -16.90 6.38 7.96
CA GLU A 390 -15.99 5.46 8.66
C GLU A 390 -16.52 4.01 8.68
N GLY A 391 -17.82 3.82 8.50
CA GLY A 391 -18.47 2.52 8.50
C GLY A 391 -18.70 1.95 9.91
N ILE A 392 -19.46 0.84 9.97
CA ILE A 392 -19.97 0.26 11.22
C ILE A 392 -18.87 -0.40 12.08
N GLN A 393 -17.73 -0.76 11.48
CA GLN A 393 -16.69 -1.56 12.13
C GLN A 393 -15.51 -0.71 12.59
N ALA A 394 -15.67 -0.07 13.75
CA ALA A 394 -14.54 0.47 14.50
C ALA A 394 -13.65 -0.69 14.99
N TYR A 395 -12.52 -0.91 14.31
CA TYR A 395 -11.47 -1.78 14.81
C TYR A 395 -10.79 -1.11 16.00
N THR A 396 -10.61 -1.87 17.07
CA THR A 396 -9.96 -1.41 18.29
C THR A 396 -8.62 -2.10 18.39
N GLY A 397 -7.54 -1.32 18.38
CA GLY A 397 -6.22 -1.79 18.73
C GLY A 397 -6.14 -1.96 20.24
N VAL A 398 -5.72 -3.13 20.70
CA VAL A 398 -5.61 -3.45 22.12
C VAL A 398 -4.17 -3.80 22.41
N THR A 399 -3.58 -3.05 23.33
CA THR A 399 -2.24 -3.30 23.86
C THR A 399 -2.36 -3.88 25.26
N ILE A 400 -1.65 -4.96 25.51
CA ILE A 400 -1.68 -5.72 26.75
C ILE A 400 -0.25 -5.87 27.27
N ILE A 401 -0.02 -5.43 28.51
CA ILE A 401 1.26 -5.50 29.20
C ILE A 401 1.06 -6.29 30.49
N SER A 402 1.73 -7.44 30.62
CA SER A 402 1.54 -8.35 31.74
C SER A 402 2.79 -9.18 31.99
N GLY A 403 3.05 -9.52 33.27
CA GLY A 403 4.11 -10.46 33.63
C GLY A 403 3.83 -11.92 33.23
N LYS A 404 2.58 -12.24 32.84
CA LYS A 404 2.15 -13.55 32.33
C LYS A 404 1.84 -13.50 30.83
N SER A 405 2.66 -12.78 30.08
CA SER A 405 2.49 -12.54 28.63
C SER A 405 2.32 -13.84 27.84
N GLU A 406 3.10 -14.90 28.10
CA GLU A 406 2.99 -16.19 27.41
C GLU A 406 1.59 -16.83 27.51
N ALA A 407 1.02 -16.84 28.72
CA ALA A 407 -0.32 -17.39 28.95
C ALA A 407 -1.39 -16.60 28.18
N ILE A 408 -1.24 -15.27 28.15
CA ILE A 408 -2.15 -14.38 27.40
C ILE A 408 -1.99 -14.60 25.89
N LYS A 409 -0.77 -14.71 25.36
CA LYS A 409 -0.51 -15.01 23.94
C LYS A 409 -1.22 -16.30 23.52
N TYR A 410 -1.08 -17.36 24.30
CA TYR A 410 -1.75 -18.63 24.05
C TYR A 410 -3.27 -18.48 24.01
N GLN A 411 -3.86 -17.79 24.99
CA GLN A 411 -5.31 -17.62 25.07
C GLN A 411 -5.86 -16.77 23.91
N LEU A 412 -5.16 -15.70 23.52
CA LEU A 412 -5.59 -14.84 22.41
C LEU A 412 -5.52 -15.57 21.05
N VAL A 413 -4.44 -16.30 20.79
CA VAL A 413 -4.27 -17.02 19.51
C VAL A 413 -5.20 -18.23 19.45
N ASN A 414 -5.22 -19.08 20.49
CA ASN A 414 -5.85 -20.39 20.42
C ASN A 414 -7.31 -20.41 20.90
N LYS A 415 -7.70 -19.52 21.83
CA LYS A 415 -9.11 -19.45 22.28
C LYS A 415 -9.90 -18.34 21.63
N LEU A 416 -9.30 -17.16 21.44
CA LEU A 416 -9.98 -16.04 20.77
C LEU A 416 -9.82 -16.09 19.24
N GLY A 417 -8.85 -16.85 18.72
CA GLY A 417 -8.63 -17.00 17.28
C GLY A 417 -8.09 -15.73 16.63
N ARG A 418 -7.31 -14.92 17.38
CA ARG A 418 -6.84 -13.61 16.93
C ARG A 418 -5.33 -13.59 16.77
N GLY A 419 -4.88 -13.08 15.62
CA GLY A 419 -3.48 -12.77 15.39
C GLY A 419 -2.99 -11.72 16.38
N ILE A 420 -1.74 -11.87 16.81
CA ILE A 420 -1.08 -10.97 17.75
C ILE A 420 0.25 -10.51 17.15
N THR A 421 0.64 -9.30 17.50
CA THR A 421 1.99 -8.76 17.28
C THR A 421 2.64 -8.58 18.64
N VAL A 422 3.92 -8.92 18.76
CA VAL A 422 4.66 -8.79 20.01
C VAL A 422 5.72 -7.70 19.86
N TYR A 423 5.66 -6.70 20.74
CA TYR A 423 6.74 -5.74 20.92
C TYR A 423 7.60 -6.20 22.10
N LYS A 424 8.92 -6.19 21.94
CA LYS A 424 9.86 -6.40 23.04
C LYS A 424 10.03 -5.09 23.80
N GLY A 425 9.93 -5.13 25.11
CA GLY A 425 10.12 -3.97 25.97
C GLY A 425 10.40 -4.36 27.41
N GLU A 426 10.41 -3.36 28.28
CA GLU A 426 10.58 -3.54 29.71
C GLU A 426 9.38 -2.96 30.47
N ARG A 427 9.02 -3.59 31.57
CA ARG A 427 8.04 -3.10 32.56
C ARG A 427 8.72 -2.89 33.89
N GLY A 428 8.18 -2.02 34.71
CA GLY A 428 8.77 -1.64 35.99
C GLY A 428 8.77 -0.12 36.13
N PHE A 429 9.81 0.42 36.76
CA PHE A 429 9.97 1.87 36.94
C PHE A 429 8.76 2.52 37.63
N LEU A 430 8.24 1.86 38.66
CA LEU A 430 7.05 2.34 39.38
C LEU A 430 7.43 3.44 40.39
N PRO A 431 6.49 4.34 40.76
CA PRO A 431 6.72 5.31 41.82
C PRO A 431 7.22 4.62 43.11
N GLY A 432 8.38 5.07 43.61
CA GLY A 432 9.05 4.48 44.78
C GLY A 432 9.84 3.18 44.51
N LYS A 433 9.88 2.69 43.27
CA LYS A 433 10.63 1.50 42.83
C LYS A 433 11.14 1.69 41.40
N PHE A 434 11.95 2.73 41.19
CA PHE A 434 12.47 3.08 39.87
C PHE A 434 13.48 2.03 39.37
N ASP A 435 14.39 1.57 40.22
CA ASP A 435 15.49 0.67 39.82
C ASP A 435 15.07 -0.78 39.57
N ILE A 436 13.77 -1.07 39.65
CA ILE A 436 13.22 -2.41 39.43
C ILE A 436 12.52 -2.43 38.07
N SER A 437 13.15 -3.10 37.11
CA SER A 437 12.57 -3.41 35.81
C SER A 437 12.66 -4.90 35.46
N SER A 438 11.90 -5.32 34.47
CA SER A 438 11.88 -6.68 33.96
C SER A 438 11.49 -6.65 32.49
N GLU A 439 12.18 -7.44 31.67
CA GLU A 439 11.77 -7.63 30.28
C GLU A 439 10.34 -8.19 30.19
N VAL A 440 9.59 -7.72 29.20
CA VAL A 440 8.21 -8.16 28.95
C VAL A 440 7.87 -8.12 27.47
N ASP A 441 7.07 -9.10 27.06
CA ASP A 441 6.39 -9.09 25.78
C ASP A 441 5.12 -8.23 25.89
N ILE A 442 5.11 -7.10 25.21
CA ILE A 442 3.93 -6.25 25.05
C ILE A 442 3.13 -6.81 23.87
N ILE A 443 1.90 -7.26 24.14
CA ILE A 443 1.06 -7.92 23.16
C ILE A 443 0.12 -6.89 22.54
N PHE A 444 0.13 -6.80 21.22
CA PHE A 444 -0.82 -5.99 20.45
C PHE A 444 -1.72 -6.87 19.60
N THR A 445 -3.01 -6.58 19.59
CA THR A 445 -3.98 -7.25 18.73
C THR A 445 -5.07 -6.30 18.30
N VAL A 446 -5.72 -6.62 17.17
CA VAL A 446 -6.83 -5.83 16.63
C VAL A 446 -8.10 -6.65 16.73
N VAL A 447 -9.08 -6.11 17.45
CA VAL A 447 -10.39 -6.75 17.67
C VAL A 447 -11.51 -5.80 17.31
N THR A 448 -12.70 -6.34 17.11
CA THR A 448 -13.91 -5.50 16.98
C THR A 448 -14.38 -5.00 18.34
N ARG A 449 -15.19 -3.94 18.37
CA ARG A 449 -15.79 -3.41 19.61
C ARG A 449 -16.55 -4.48 20.41
N LEU A 450 -17.24 -5.40 19.72
CA LEU A 450 -18.00 -6.50 20.35
C LEU A 450 -17.08 -7.53 21.01
N GLU A 451 -15.87 -7.73 20.46
CA GLU A 451 -14.90 -8.70 20.96
C GLU A 451 -14.04 -8.16 22.09
N LEU A 452 -13.94 -6.83 22.23
CA LEU A 452 -13.14 -6.18 23.27
C LEU A 452 -13.52 -6.67 24.68
N ARG A 453 -14.82 -6.86 24.95
CA ARG A 453 -15.28 -7.37 26.25
C ARG A 453 -14.78 -8.80 26.51
N ARG A 454 -14.88 -9.67 25.50
CA ARG A 454 -14.42 -11.07 25.60
C ARG A 454 -12.90 -11.15 25.78
N LEU A 455 -12.16 -10.32 25.06
CA LEU A 455 -10.72 -10.19 25.21
C LEU A 455 -10.33 -9.76 26.62
N LYS A 456 -10.96 -8.70 27.16
CA LYS A 456 -10.66 -8.20 28.51
C LYS A 456 -10.90 -9.26 29.58
N ASN A 457 -11.99 -10.01 29.49
CA ASN A 457 -12.28 -11.11 30.42
C ASN A 457 -11.20 -12.19 30.38
N LEU A 458 -10.82 -12.62 29.16
CA LEU A 458 -9.79 -13.64 28.95
C LEU A 458 -8.41 -13.20 29.47
N VAL A 459 -8.04 -11.93 29.28
CA VAL A 459 -6.80 -11.37 29.83
C VAL A 459 -6.87 -11.33 31.36
N HIS A 460 -7.99 -10.88 31.92
CA HIS A 460 -8.17 -10.79 33.37
C HIS A 460 -8.16 -12.16 34.06
N GLU A 461 -8.72 -13.19 33.42
CA GLU A 461 -8.64 -14.58 33.90
C GLU A 461 -7.19 -15.11 33.94
N ALA A 462 -6.37 -14.72 32.96
CA ALA A 462 -4.96 -15.13 32.91
C ALA A 462 -4.09 -14.33 33.90
N ASP A 463 -4.30 -13.02 33.96
CA ASP A 463 -3.60 -12.11 34.86
C ASP A 463 -4.49 -10.92 35.26
N PRO A 464 -5.01 -10.91 36.51
CA PRO A 464 -5.78 -9.78 37.03
C PRO A 464 -5.00 -8.46 37.09
N ASN A 465 -3.65 -8.53 37.13
CA ASN A 465 -2.78 -7.36 37.20
C ASN A 465 -2.28 -6.89 35.82
N ALA A 466 -2.81 -7.46 34.73
CA ALA A 466 -2.44 -7.03 33.39
C ALA A 466 -2.93 -5.59 33.12
N PHE A 467 -2.05 -4.77 32.56
CA PHE A 467 -2.42 -3.46 32.06
C PHE A 467 -2.90 -3.58 30.61
N VAL A 468 -4.16 -3.22 30.38
CA VAL A 468 -4.81 -3.30 29.06
C VAL A 468 -5.36 -1.95 28.69
N PHE A 469 -4.91 -1.40 27.56
CA PHE A 469 -5.48 -0.19 26.99
C PHE A 469 -5.87 -0.40 25.54
N ALA A 470 -6.84 0.40 25.11
CA ALA A 470 -7.45 0.28 23.80
C ALA A 470 -7.40 1.64 23.09
N SER A 471 -7.06 1.62 21.80
CA SER A 471 -7.11 2.77 20.91
C SER A 471 -8.01 2.46 19.71
N THR A 472 -8.79 3.46 19.29
CA THR A 472 -9.54 3.35 18.04
C THR A 472 -8.57 3.39 16.88
N ILE A 473 -8.62 2.39 16.00
CA ILE A 473 -7.84 2.38 14.77
C ILE A 473 -8.72 3.01 13.69
N LYS A 474 -8.29 4.16 13.15
CA LYS A 474 -9.00 4.87 12.07
C LYS A 474 -8.94 4.12 10.75
N GLU A 475 -7.77 3.58 10.41
CA GLU A 475 -7.57 2.76 9.21
C GLU A 475 -6.63 1.59 9.51
N ALA A 476 -6.99 0.40 9.03
CA ALA A 476 -6.13 -0.77 9.04
C ALA A 476 -6.22 -1.45 7.66
N SER A 477 -5.08 -1.80 7.07
CA SER A 477 -5.00 -2.47 5.77
C SER A 477 -4.00 -3.62 5.83
N GLY A 478 -4.36 -4.77 5.25
CA GLY A 478 -3.56 -6.01 5.29
C GLY A 478 -3.68 -6.81 6.60
N GLY A 479 -2.81 -7.82 6.76
CA GLY A 479 -2.74 -8.69 7.94
C GLY A 479 -3.84 -9.77 8.04
N VAL A 480 -3.80 -10.57 9.11
CA VAL A 480 -4.82 -11.59 9.45
C VAL A 480 -6.02 -10.91 10.14
N LEU A 481 -6.50 -9.80 9.57
CA LEU A 481 -7.82 -9.27 9.87
C LEU A 481 -8.80 -10.18 9.14
N LYS A 482 -9.75 -10.75 9.89
CA LYS A 482 -10.70 -11.80 9.47
C LYS A 482 -11.02 -11.67 7.96
N ARG A 483 -10.62 -12.67 7.17
CA ARG A 483 -10.95 -12.79 5.73
C ARG A 483 -12.40 -12.38 5.55
N ARG A 484 -12.67 -11.31 4.79
CA ARG A 484 -13.98 -11.11 4.17
C ARG A 484 -14.27 -12.40 3.42
N GLN A 485 -15.22 -13.20 3.91
CA GLN A 485 -15.86 -14.19 3.07
C GLN A 485 -16.55 -13.38 1.97
N HIS A 486 -15.95 -13.37 0.78
CA HIS A 486 -16.67 -13.00 -0.43
C HIS A 486 -17.77 -14.05 -0.58
N HIS A 487 -19.01 -13.62 -0.35
CA HIS A 487 -20.18 -14.27 -0.94
C HIS A 487 -20.43 -13.66 -2.31
#